data_AF-A0A640WA96-F1
#
_entry.id   AF-A0A640WA96-F1
#
_cell.length_a   1.000
_cell.length_b   1.000
_cell.length_c   1.000
_cell.angle_alpha   90.00
_cell.angle_beta   90.00
_cell.angle_gamma   90.00
#
_symmetry.space_group_name_H-M   'P 1'
#
loop_
_entity.id
_entity.type
_entity.pdbx_description
1 polymer ?
#
loop_
_entity_poly.entity_id
_entity_poly.type
_entity_poly.pdbx_seq_one_letter_code
_entity_poly.pdbx_strand_id
1 'polypeptide(L)'
;MATPSKPPRRKGKGAPPTLAESATANTNTVAPENTDDRKLVNFRWPPELHKRLKIYCLEHDMDMQDFAAAAVINELDRKGG
;
A
#
# COMPACT_ATOMS: atom_id res chain seq x y z
N MET A 1 -68.32 -23.31 -11.98
CA MET A 1 -67.10 -23.13 -12.80
C MET A 1 -66.11 -22.32 -11.96
N ALA A 2 -65.14 -22.98 -11.34
CA ALA A 2 -64.17 -22.33 -10.45
C ALA A 2 -63.07 -21.63 -11.26
N THR A 3 -62.87 -20.34 -11.01
CA THR A 3 -61.76 -19.55 -11.56
C THR A 3 -60.45 -19.88 -10.80
N PRO A 4 -59.31 -20.11 -11.48
CA PRO A 4 -58.09 -20.54 -10.82
C PRO A 4 -57.33 -19.38 -10.15
N SER A 5 -56.90 -19.64 -8.92
CA SER A 5 -56.14 -18.76 -8.03
C SER A 5 -54.75 -18.43 -8.60
N LYS A 6 -54.35 -17.15 -8.60
CA LYS A 6 -52.99 -16.71 -8.99
C LYS A 6 -52.00 -16.99 -7.85
N PRO A 7 -50.80 -17.56 -8.13
CA PRO A 7 -49.81 -17.86 -7.10
C PRO A 7 -49.15 -16.59 -6.53
N PRO A 8 -48.62 -16.64 -5.29
CA PRO A 8 -48.00 -15.50 -4.65
C PRO A 8 -46.66 -15.13 -5.34
N ARG A 9 -46.53 -13.86 -5.74
CA ARG A 9 -45.27 -13.30 -6.23
C ARG A 9 -44.24 -13.33 -5.10
N ARG A 10 -43.22 -14.19 -5.24
CA ARG A 10 -42.04 -14.21 -4.35
C ARG A 10 -41.39 -12.82 -4.33
N LYS A 11 -41.49 -12.12 -3.20
CA LYS A 11 -40.55 -11.04 -2.82
C LYS A 11 -39.19 -11.68 -2.61
N GLY A 12 -38.18 -11.26 -3.37
CA GLY A 12 -36.79 -11.64 -3.13
C GLY A 12 -36.06 -12.12 -4.38
N LYS A 13 -35.53 -11.19 -5.15
CA LYS A 13 -34.27 -11.31 -5.90
C LYS A 13 -33.79 -9.91 -6.25
N GLY A 14 -32.55 -9.61 -5.89
CA GLY A 14 -31.99 -8.28 -5.65
C GLY A 14 -32.11 -7.30 -6.81
N ALA A 15 -32.27 -6.03 -6.45
CA ALA A 15 -32.03 -4.92 -7.35
C ALA A 15 -30.56 -4.96 -7.82
N PRO A 16 -30.27 -4.59 -9.09
CA PRO A 16 -28.89 -4.45 -9.54
C PRO A 16 -28.20 -3.33 -8.74
N PRO A 17 -26.91 -3.47 -8.38
CA PRO A 17 -26.20 -2.44 -7.64
C PRO A 17 -26.17 -1.17 -8.49
N THR A 18 -26.67 -0.07 -7.93
CA THR A 18 -26.53 1.26 -8.51
C THR A 18 -25.04 1.57 -8.61
N LEU A 19 -24.56 1.88 -9.82
CA LEU A 19 -23.22 2.44 -10.03
C LEU A 19 -23.18 3.83 -9.37
N ALA A 20 -22.90 3.87 -8.08
CA ALA A 20 -22.34 5.06 -7.47
C ALA A 20 -20.96 5.24 -8.13
N GLU A 21 -20.77 6.36 -8.83
CA GLU A 21 -19.45 6.81 -9.27
C GLU A 21 -18.51 6.78 -8.07
N SER A 22 -17.72 5.71 -7.95
CA SER A 22 -16.54 5.74 -7.13
C SER A 22 -15.56 6.65 -7.87
N ALA A 23 -15.66 7.94 -7.57
CA ALA A 23 -14.51 8.82 -7.65
C ALA A 23 -13.45 8.20 -6.73
N THR A 24 -12.60 7.34 -7.29
CA THR A 24 -11.42 6.84 -6.61
C THR A 24 -10.44 8.01 -6.53
N ALA A 25 -10.73 8.93 -5.61
CA ALA A 25 -9.77 9.89 -5.10
C ALA A 25 -8.80 9.08 -4.24
N ASN A 26 -7.79 8.51 -4.91
CA ASN A 26 -6.70 7.79 -4.27
C ASN A 26 -5.75 8.81 -3.61
N THR A 27 -6.24 9.48 -2.57
CA THR A 27 -5.41 10.36 -1.74
C THR A 27 -5.69 10.05 -0.27
N ASN A 28 -5.46 8.80 0.11
CA ASN A 28 -5.27 8.44 1.52
C ASN A 28 -3.89 8.92 1.97
N THR A 29 -3.65 10.22 1.98
CA THR A 29 -2.62 10.84 2.84
C THR A 29 -3.27 11.13 4.18
N VAL A 30 -3.59 10.07 4.94
CA VAL A 30 -3.61 10.20 6.39
C VAL A 30 -2.14 10.24 6.80
N ALA A 31 -1.60 11.45 6.93
CA ALA A 31 -0.31 11.61 7.59
C ALA A 31 -0.49 11.08 9.02
N PRO A 32 0.26 10.04 9.45
CA PRO A 32 0.22 9.63 10.84
C PRO A 32 0.72 10.81 11.67
N GLU A 33 -0.19 11.45 12.40
CA GLU A 33 0.19 12.41 13.42
C GLU A 33 0.88 11.66 14.56
N ASN A 34 2.15 12.01 14.74
CA ASN A 34 3.08 11.67 15.83
C ASN A 34 4.10 10.54 15.57
N THR A 35 5.36 10.96 15.74
CA THR A 35 6.45 10.30 16.49
C THR A 35 7.59 9.72 15.66
N ASP A 36 8.36 10.57 15.02
CA ASP A 36 9.80 10.36 14.79
C ASP A 36 10.34 11.63 14.11
N ASP A 37 11.48 12.18 14.53
CA ASP A 37 12.19 13.27 13.84
C ASP A 37 12.78 12.81 12.49
N ARG A 38 12.12 11.88 11.82
CA ARG A 38 12.55 11.23 10.58
C ARG A 38 11.83 11.88 9.41
N LYS A 39 12.61 12.36 8.45
CA LYS A 39 12.10 12.86 7.17
C LYS A 39 11.94 11.72 6.18
N LEU A 40 10.80 11.68 5.49
CA LEU A 40 10.58 10.74 4.41
C LEU A 40 11.50 11.10 3.22
N VAL A 41 12.21 10.11 2.68
CA VAL A 41 12.99 10.26 1.45
C VAL A 41 12.54 9.20 0.45
N ASN A 42 12.13 9.65 -0.74
CA ASN A 42 11.70 8.77 -1.83
C ASN A 42 12.85 8.57 -2.83
N PHE A 43 13.22 7.31 -3.06
CA PHE A 43 14.21 6.96 -4.08
C PHE A 43 13.61 6.08 -5.17
N ARG A 44 14.09 6.28 -6.40
CA ARG A 44 13.85 5.35 -7.51
C ARG A 44 15.12 4.59 -7.79
N TRP A 45 15.07 3.27 -7.65
CA TRP A 45 16.20 2.38 -7.90
C TRP A 45 15.95 1.51 -9.13
N PRO A 46 17.00 1.12 -9.85
CA PRO A 46 16.90 0.04 -10.82
C PRO A 46 16.37 -1.24 -10.16
N PRO A 47 15.50 -2.01 -10.84
CA PRO A 47 14.86 -3.17 -10.23
C PRO A 47 15.86 -4.25 -9.80
N GLU A 48 16.93 -4.43 -10.57
CA GLU A 48 17.98 -5.40 -10.25
C GLU A 48 18.80 -5.02 -9.01
N LEU A 49 19.00 -3.72 -8.77
CA LEU A 49 19.69 -3.25 -7.59
C LEU A 49 18.84 -3.49 -6.34
N HIS A 50 17.55 -3.19 -6.42
CA HIS A 50 16.61 -3.41 -5.31
C HIS A 50 16.50 -4.89 -4.91
N LYS A 51 16.51 -5.81 -5.88
CA LYS A 51 16.54 -7.26 -5.60
C LYS A 51 17.80 -7.65 -4.83
N ARG A 52 18.96 -7.23 -5.30
CA ARG A 52 20.25 -7.53 -4.65
C ARG A 52 20.31 -6.99 -3.24
N LEU A 53 19.85 -5.76 -3.04
CA LEU A 53 19.84 -5.11 -1.74
C LEU A 53 18.89 -5.82 -0.77
N LYS A 54 17.71 -6.25 -1.24
CA LYS A 54 16.80 -7.06 -0.42
C LYS A 54 17.41 -8.40 0.01
N ILE A 55 18.06 -9.11 -0.93
CA ILE A 55 18.73 -10.38 -0.61
C ILE A 55 19.81 -10.14 0.45
N TYR A 56 20.64 -9.12 0.26
CA TYR A 56 21.67 -8.75 1.23
C TYR A 56 21.10 -8.44 2.61
N CYS A 57 20.03 -7.64 2.69
CA CYS A 57 19.36 -7.33 3.96
C CYS A 57 18.83 -8.60 4.66
N LEU A 58 18.29 -9.56 3.90
CA LEU A 58 17.81 -10.84 4.45
C LEU A 58 18.96 -11.73 4.93
N GLU A 59 20.08 -11.78 4.20
CA GLU A 59 21.26 -12.58 4.59
C GLU A 59 21.92 -12.08 5.89
N HIS A 60 21.76 -10.79 6.20
CA HIS A 60 22.37 -10.15 7.35
C HIS A 60 21.37 -9.82 8.48
N ASP A 61 20.11 -10.28 8.39
CA ASP A 61 19.04 -9.97 9.34
C ASP A 61 18.91 -8.46 9.64
N MET A 62 18.98 -7.62 8.59
CA MET A 62 18.92 -6.17 8.72
C MET A 62 17.70 -5.59 8.00
N ASP A 63 17.16 -4.51 8.58
CA ASP A 63 16.13 -3.73 7.90
C ASP A 63 16.71 -2.89 6.76
N MET A 64 15.96 -2.82 5.67
CA MET A 64 16.37 -2.07 4.47
C MET A 64 16.52 -0.57 4.75
N GLN A 65 15.74 -0.04 5.69
CA GLN A 65 15.85 1.36 6.13
C GLN A 65 17.15 1.60 6.91
N ASP A 66 17.49 0.69 7.82
CA ASP A 66 18.71 0.79 8.63
C ASP A 66 19.96 0.65 7.76
N PHE A 67 19.94 -0.27 6.79
CA PHE A 67 21.00 -0.39 5.80
C PHE A 67 21.20 0.92 5.01
N ALA A 68 20.11 1.52 4.54
CA ALA A 68 20.17 2.77 3.79
C ALA A 68 20.71 3.94 4.64
N ALA A 69 20.28 4.05 5.90
CA ALA A 69 20.77 5.05 6.83
C ALA A 69 22.28 4.88 7.11
N ALA A 70 22.71 3.66 7.41
CA ALA A 70 24.12 3.36 7.66
C ALA A 70 25.01 3.63 6.43
N ALA A 71 24.55 3.29 5.23
CA ALA A 71 25.28 3.56 4.00
C ALA A 71 25.47 5.07 3.75
N VAL A 72 24.44 5.88 4.04
CA VAL A 72 24.52 7.34 3.93
C VAL A 72 25.49 7.93 4.96
N ILE A 73 25.43 7.48 6.22
CA ILE A 73 26.36 7.93 7.27
C ILE A 73 27.80 7.61 6.87
N ASN A 74 28.08 6.36 6.47
CA ASN A 74 29.42 5.93 6.07
C ASN A 74 30.00 6.77 4.91
N GLU A 75 29.19 7.14 3.92
CA GLU A 75 29.64 7.98 2.80
C GLU A 75 29.83 9.45 3.20
N LEU A 76 29.01 9.97 4.12
CA LEU A 76 29.18 11.32 4.66
C LEU A 76 30.47 11.41 5.49
N ASP A 77 30.71 10.42 6.35
CA ASP A 77 31.91 10.36 7.19
C ASP A 77 33.19 10.22 6.33
N ARG A 78 33.14 9.44 5.25
CA ARG A 78 34.27 9.28 4.33
C ARG A 78 34.61 10.57 3.57
N LYS A 79 33.63 11.43 3.28
CA LYS A 79 33.84 12.70 2.58
C LYS A 79 34.10 13.89 3.51
N GLY A 80 33.79 13.74 4.81
CA GLY A 80 33.96 14.76 5.83
C GLY A 80 35.30 14.74 6.56
N GLY A 81 36.15 13.74 6.30
CA GLY A 81 37.56 13.69 6.73
C GLY A 81 38.51 14.21 5.66
#